data_AF-A0A943ZHN2-F1
#
_entry.id   AF-A0A943ZHN2-F1
#
_cell.length_a   1.000
_cell.length_b   1.000
_cell.length_c   1.000
_cell.angle_alpha   90.00
_cell.angle_beta   90.00
_cell.angle_gamma   90.00
#
_symmetry.space_group_name_H-M   'P 1'
#
loop_
_entity.id
_entity.type
_entity.pdbx_description
1 polymer ?
#
loop_
_entity_poly.entity_id
_entity_poly.type
_entity_poly.pdbx_seq_one_letter_code
_entity_poly.pdbx_strand_id
1 'polypeptide(L)'
;MKLSILLAGSILTSAIAGNVYAQTCGAQPSCSDLGYTYTGSTSDCLSPALKCPFNTSYFNCTKKADTFYQFKLNWAWASDIPGKQDWPAYQNGIVIGHAHDIKNYGAFIIINGKKIGSLTGDVTQRSFFYFNISEGDRITIDADDVHATFVPYYGS
;
A
#
# COMPACT_ATOMS: atom_id res chain seq x y z
N MET A 1 2.58 -32.97 -68.13
CA MET A 1 2.33 -31.66 -67.50
C MET A 1 1.34 -31.82 -66.37
N LYS A 2 1.79 -31.98 -65.10
CA LYS A 2 0.88 -31.97 -63.93
C LYS A 2 1.59 -31.86 -62.56
N LEU A 3 2.81 -31.30 -62.53
CA LEU A 3 3.61 -31.20 -61.30
C LEU A 3 3.90 -29.76 -60.85
N SER A 4 3.44 -28.75 -61.60
CA SER A 4 3.82 -27.35 -61.39
C SER A 4 2.79 -26.51 -60.60
N ILE A 5 1.62 -27.06 -60.27
CA ILE A 5 0.52 -26.31 -59.63
C ILE A 5 0.50 -26.48 -58.10
N LEU A 6 1.03 -27.59 -57.57
CA LEU A 6 1.01 -27.86 -56.12
C LEU A 6 2.01 -27.01 -55.31
N LEU A 7 3.09 -26.52 -55.93
CA LEU A 7 4.06 -25.64 -55.26
C LEU A 7 3.62 -24.17 -55.17
N ALA A 8 2.63 -23.74 -55.98
CA ALA A 8 2.17 -22.35 -55.98
C ALA A 8 1.14 -22.05 -54.86
N GLY A 9 0.41 -23.07 -54.38
CA GLY A 9 -0.58 -22.91 -53.30
C GLY A 9 0.02 -22.78 -51.89
N SER A 10 1.23 -23.30 -51.68
CA SER A 10 1.95 -23.28 -50.40
C SER A 10 2.69 -21.95 -50.12
N ILE A 11 2.85 -21.10 -51.13
CA ILE A 11 3.52 -19.80 -51.00
C ILE A 11 2.51 -18.71 -50.62
N LEU A 12 1.27 -18.83 -51.10
CA LEU A 12 0.17 -17.91 -50.76
C LEU A 12 -0.24 -18.04 -49.29
N THR A 13 -0.27 -19.25 -48.73
CA THR A 13 -0.65 -19.48 -47.32
C THR A 13 0.39 -18.99 -46.32
N SER A 14 1.68 -19.09 -46.64
CA SER A 14 2.78 -18.60 -45.79
C SER A 14 2.94 -17.08 -45.85
N ALA A 15 2.63 -16.43 -46.99
CA ALA A 15 2.61 -14.98 -47.11
C ALA A 15 1.47 -14.33 -46.32
N ILE A 16 0.28 -14.97 -46.27
CA ILE A 16 -0.86 -14.46 -45.50
C ILE A 16 -0.60 -14.63 -44.00
N ALA A 17 -0.09 -15.78 -43.55
CA ALA A 17 0.27 -16.01 -42.14
C ALA A 17 1.41 -15.10 -41.67
N GLY A 18 2.44 -14.90 -42.49
CA GLY A 18 3.55 -13.98 -42.19
C GLY A 18 3.10 -12.52 -42.04
N ASN A 19 2.08 -12.09 -42.79
CA ASN A 19 1.52 -10.74 -42.68
C ASN A 19 0.70 -10.54 -41.40
N VAL A 20 0.03 -11.58 -40.88
CA VAL A 20 -0.73 -11.51 -39.62
C VAL A 20 0.22 -11.48 -38.40
N TYR A 21 1.31 -12.24 -38.45
CA TYR A 21 2.38 -12.17 -37.44
C TYR A 21 3.18 -10.86 -37.53
N ALA A 22 3.41 -10.31 -38.72
CA ALA A 22 4.02 -8.98 -38.87
C ALA A 22 3.07 -7.84 -38.48
N GLN A 23 1.76 -7.96 -38.71
CA GLN A 23 0.75 -7.00 -38.25
C GLN A 23 0.67 -6.92 -36.72
N THR A 24 0.90 -8.04 -36.02
CA THR A 24 0.92 -8.06 -34.55
C THR A 24 2.23 -7.51 -33.96
N CYS A 25 3.34 -7.56 -34.70
CA CYS A 25 4.60 -6.92 -34.30
C CYS A 25 4.74 -5.44 -34.76
N GLY A 26 3.91 -4.97 -35.69
CA GLY A 26 3.95 -3.60 -36.23
C GLY A 26 3.00 -2.61 -35.55
N ALA A 27 2.00 -3.09 -34.80
CA ALA A 27 1.11 -2.23 -34.06
C ALA A 27 1.82 -1.69 -32.80
N GLN A 28 2.14 -0.40 -32.82
CA GLN A 28 2.69 0.30 -31.67
C GLN A 28 1.74 0.16 -30.47
N PRO A 29 2.20 -0.35 -29.31
CA PRO A 29 1.35 -0.49 -28.13
C PRO A 29 0.88 0.89 -27.63
N SER A 30 -0.30 0.93 -27.02
CA SER A 30 -0.78 2.19 -26.46
C SER A 30 -0.02 2.55 -25.17
N CYS A 31 0.13 3.85 -24.89
CA CYS A 31 0.74 4.31 -23.65
C CYS A 31 0.01 3.81 -22.40
N SER A 32 -1.32 3.63 -22.48
CA SER A 32 -2.13 3.08 -21.38
C SER A 32 -1.82 1.62 -21.11
N ASP A 33 -1.64 0.80 -22.15
CA ASP A 33 -1.30 -0.63 -22.01
C ASP A 33 0.08 -0.82 -21.36
N LEU A 34 0.96 0.17 -21.53
CA LEU A 34 2.28 0.23 -20.90
C LEU A 34 2.27 0.90 -19.51
N GLY A 35 1.10 1.31 -19.01
CA GLY A 35 0.93 1.90 -17.67
C GLY A 35 1.15 3.42 -17.60
N TYR A 36 1.28 4.13 -18.72
CA TYR A 36 1.33 5.60 -18.77
C TYR A 36 -0.08 6.17 -18.93
N THR A 37 -0.78 6.34 -17.80
CA THR A 37 -2.19 6.74 -17.77
C THR A 37 -2.40 8.22 -17.43
N TYR A 38 -1.37 8.93 -16.96
CA TYR A 38 -1.49 10.34 -16.58
C TYR A 38 -1.20 11.28 -17.75
N THR A 39 -1.92 12.40 -17.76
CA THR A 39 -1.73 13.52 -18.70
C THR A 39 -1.74 14.84 -17.92
N GLY A 40 -1.21 15.91 -18.51
CA GLY A 40 -1.17 17.24 -17.90
C GLY A 40 0.09 17.50 -17.06
N SER A 41 -0.07 18.08 -15.86
CA SER A 41 1.04 18.54 -15.02
C SER A 41 1.77 17.40 -14.31
N THR A 42 3.09 17.53 -14.20
CA THR A 42 3.97 16.61 -13.44
C THR A 42 4.36 17.15 -12.06
N SER A 43 3.79 18.29 -11.64
CA SER A 43 4.06 18.96 -10.34
C SER A 43 3.81 18.07 -9.12
N ASP A 44 2.90 17.11 -9.28
CA ASP A 44 2.43 16.24 -8.20
C ASP A 44 3.23 14.94 -8.13
N CYS A 45 4.11 14.71 -9.10
CA CYS A 45 5.04 13.59 -9.08
C CYS A 45 6.12 13.83 -8.01
N LEU A 46 6.48 12.77 -7.27
CA LEU A 46 7.59 12.82 -6.31
C LEU A 46 8.96 12.82 -6.98
N SER A 47 9.03 12.22 -8.18
CA SER A 47 10.22 12.11 -9.00
C SER A 47 9.92 12.61 -10.42
N PRO A 48 10.95 12.86 -11.26
CA PRO A 48 10.74 13.18 -12.66
C PRO A 48 9.83 12.14 -13.33
N ALA A 49 8.77 12.61 -14.00
CA ALA A 49 7.80 11.73 -14.61
C ALA A 49 8.40 10.92 -15.77
N LEU A 50 8.09 9.62 -15.80
CA LEU A 50 8.47 8.74 -16.89
C LEU A 50 7.50 9.00 -18.05
N LYS A 51 8.00 9.56 -19.14
CA LYS A 51 7.20 9.84 -20.34
C LYS A 51 7.04 8.58 -21.20
N CYS A 52 5.88 8.42 -21.80
CA CYS A 52 5.66 7.34 -22.76
C CYS A 52 6.52 7.57 -24.02
N PRO A 53 7.24 6.55 -24.53
CA PRO A 53 8.07 6.67 -25.74
C PRO A 53 7.28 7.00 -27.01
N PHE A 54 6.01 6.63 -27.03
CA PHE A 54 5.13 6.70 -28.19
C PHE A 54 4.25 7.95 -28.22
N ASN A 55 4.06 8.60 -27.06
CA ASN A 55 3.35 9.86 -26.94
C ASN A 55 3.75 10.57 -25.64
N THR A 56 4.55 11.64 -25.76
CA THR A 56 5.10 12.36 -24.62
C THR A 56 4.08 13.11 -23.76
N SER A 57 2.83 13.23 -24.23
CA SER A 57 1.72 13.81 -23.45
C SER A 57 1.23 12.87 -22.35
N TYR A 58 1.56 11.58 -22.46
CA TYR A 58 1.27 10.56 -21.45
C TYR A 58 2.51 10.28 -20.62
N PHE A 59 2.32 10.13 -19.32
CA PHE A 59 3.38 9.80 -18.39
C PHE A 59 2.88 8.91 -17.26
N ASN A 60 3.83 8.36 -16.50
CA ASN A 60 3.60 7.66 -15.25
C ASN A 60 4.57 8.22 -14.20
N CYS A 61 4.12 8.32 -12.96
CA CYS A 61 4.94 8.70 -11.83
C CYS A 61 4.22 8.30 -10.53
N THR A 62 4.97 8.14 -9.45
CA THR A 62 4.38 8.08 -8.11
C THR A 62 3.92 9.49 -7.71
N LYS A 63 2.62 9.68 -7.48
CA LYS A 63 2.12 10.98 -7.03
C LYS A 63 2.29 11.13 -5.53
N LYS A 64 2.49 12.37 -5.08
CA LYS A 64 2.51 12.74 -3.65
C LYS A 64 1.28 12.20 -2.90
N ALA A 65 0.10 12.33 -3.52
CA ALA A 65 -1.16 11.87 -2.94
C ALA A 65 -1.19 10.35 -2.71
N ASP A 66 -0.60 9.55 -3.61
CA ASP A 66 -0.57 8.09 -3.49
C ASP A 66 0.28 7.66 -2.29
N THR A 67 1.35 8.41 -1.99
CA THR A 67 2.19 8.17 -0.80
C THR A 67 1.49 8.58 0.50
N PHE A 68 0.82 9.73 0.54
CA PHE A 68 0.05 10.12 1.73
C PHE A 68 -1.18 9.23 1.95
N TYR A 69 -1.73 8.64 0.89
CA TYR A 69 -2.83 7.67 1.00
C TYR A 69 -2.43 6.46 1.87
N GLN A 70 -1.15 6.07 1.88
CA GLN A 70 -0.64 4.98 2.72
C GLN A 70 -0.62 5.30 4.22
N PHE A 71 -0.83 6.56 4.63
CA PHE A 71 -0.99 6.96 6.04
C PHE A 71 -2.43 7.35 6.38
N LYS A 72 -3.36 7.20 5.43
CA LYS A 72 -4.77 7.48 5.65
C LYS A 72 -5.36 6.39 6.55
N LEU A 73 -6.04 6.79 7.61
CA LEU A 73 -6.72 5.88 8.54
C LEU A 73 -7.95 5.23 7.90
N ASN A 74 -8.04 3.90 7.99
CA ASN A 74 -9.19 3.12 7.56
C ASN A 74 -10.11 2.78 8.75
N TRP A 75 -10.96 3.74 9.11
CA TRP A 75 -11.91 3.62 10.22
C TRP A 75 -12.96 2.52 10.05
N ALA A 76 -13.29 2.14 8.80
CA ALA A 76 -14.23 1.05 8.56
C ALA A 76 -13.69 -0.32 9.03
N TRP A 77 -12.37 -0.40 9.22
CA TRP A 77 -11.64 -1.61 9.64
C TRP A 77 -11.04 -1.44 11.04
N ALA A 78 -11.46 -0.41 11.78
CA ALA A 78 -11.05 -0.24 13.16
C ALA A 78 -11.51 -1.41 14.01
N SER A 79 -10.65 -1.88 14.90
CA SER A 79 -10.93 -3.00 15.80
C SER A 79 -10.31 -2.75 17.17
N ASP A 80 -10.97 -3.24 18.23
CA ASP A 80 -10.37 -3.20 19.56
C ASP A 80 -9.21 -4.18 19.65
N ILE A 81 -8.21 -3.85 20.46
CA ILE A 81 -7.05 -4.71 20.70
C ILE A 81 -7.42 -5.77 21.76
N PRO A 82 -7.57 -7.06 21.38
CA PRO A 82 -7.85 -8.13 22.33
C PRO A 82 -6.58 -8.50 23.10
N GLY A 83 -6.67 -8.61 24.43
CA GLY A 83 -5.55 -9.00 25.28
C GLY A 83 -4.43 -7.97 25.20
N LYS A 84 -4.50 -6.93 26.04
CA LYS A 84 -3.59 -5.77 26.11
C LYS A 84 -2.13 -6.12 26.48
N GLN A 85 -1.74 -7.37 26.33
CA GLN A 85 -0.40 -7.92 26.54
C GLN A 85 0.03 -8.66 25.29
N ASP A 86 1.21 -8.31 24.80
CA ASP A 86 1.90 -8.95 23.68
C ASP A 86 1.00 -9.15 22.45
N TRP A 87 0.23 -8.13 22.10
CA TRP A 87 -0.63 -8.13 20.92
C TRP A 87 0.19 -7.93 19.63
N PRO A 88 0.03 -8.77 18.60
CA PRO A 88 0.70 -8.60 17.31
C PRO A 88 -0.02 -7.56 16.45
N ALA A 89 0.71 -6.54 16.04
CA ALA A 89 0.31 -5.72 14.90
C ALA A 89 0.34 -6.55 13.62
N TYR A 90 -0.81 -6.76 13.00
CA TYR A 90 -0.93 -7.52 11.76
C TYR A 90 -0.88 -6.62 10.51
N GLN A 91 -0.91 -5.30 10.68
CA GLN A 91 -0.87 -4.29 9.63
C GLN A 91 -0.28 -2.98 10.19
N ASN A 92 0.21 -2.12 9.31
CA ASN A 92 0.60 -0.76 9.67
C ASN A 92 -0.64 0.06 10.07
N GLY A 93 -0.52 0.89 11.10
CA GLY A 93 -1.62 1.74 11.52
C GLY A 93 -1.33 2.53 12.78
N ILE A 94 -2.40 2.95 13.44
CA ILE A 94 -2.36 3.67 14.71
C ILE A 94 -3.14 2.91 15.77
N VAL A 95 -2.66 2.95 17.00
CA VAL A 95 -3.42 2.55 18.18
C VAL A 95 -3.84 3.81 18.91
N ILE A 96 -5.12 3.92 19.26
CA ILE A 96 -5.69 5.05 20.01
C ILE A 96 -6.44 4.47 21.20
N GLY A 97 -6.24 5.04 22.39
CA GLY A 97 -6.88 4.49 23.56
C GLY A 97 -6.71 5.33 24.81
N HIS A 98 -7.11 4.72 25.92
CA HIS A 98 -6.88 5.24 27.25
C HIS A 98 -6.51 4.12 28.22
N ALA A 99 -5.82 4.52 29.28
CA ALA A 99 -5.32 3.64 30.33
C ALA A 99 -5.39 4.35 31.68
N HIS A 100 -5.67 3.59 32.72
CA HIS A 100 -5.65 4.04 34.11
C HIS A 100 -4.33 3.65 34.77
N ASP A 101 -3.82 4.50 35.64
CA ASP A 101 -2.68 4.21 36.51
C ASP A 101 -2.85 2.91 37.32
N ILE A 102 -1.82 2.07 37.36
CA ILE A 102 -1.78 0.91 38.27
C ILE A 102 -1.40 1.40 39.68
N LYS A 103 -2.34 1.98 40.42
CA LYS A 103 -2.21 2.31 41.86
C LYS A 103 -0.83 2.86 42.30
N ASN A 104 -0.42 4.03 41.77
CA ASN A 104 0.86 4.73 42.01
C ASN A 104 2.08 4.08 41.35
N TYR A 105 1.87 3.18 40.38
CA TYR A 105 2.93 2.62 39.55
C TYR A 105 3.10 3.38 38.24
N GLY A 106 2.00 3.88 37.67
CA GLY A 106 1.97 4.41 36.31
C GLY A 106 1.14 3.59 35.33
N ALA A 107 1.05 4.13 34.11
CA ALA A 107 0.53 3.47 32.92
C ALA A 107 1.58 3.55 31.82
N PHE A 108 1.85 2.43 31.14
CA PHE A 108 2.94 2.34 30.17
C PHE A 108 2.53 1.66 28.88
N ILE A 109 3.09 2.14 27.78
CA ILE A 109 3.02 1.48 26.48
C ILE A 109 4.37 0.81 26.24
N ILE A 110 4.35 -0.44 25.81
CA ILE A 110 5.55 -1.22 25.51
C ILE A 110 5.45 -1.71 24.07
N ILE A 111 6.38 -1.30 23.22
CA ILE A 111 6.44 -1.71 21.81
C ILE A 111 7.77 -2.43 21.61
N ASN A 112 7.73 -3.70 21.20
CA ASN A 112 8.93 -4.53 20.99
C ASN A 112 9.87 -4.53 22.22
N GLY A 113 9.30 -4.55 23.43
CA GLY A 113 10.04 -4.48 24.69
C GLY A 113 10.51 -3.08 25.11
N LYS A 114 10.35 -2.05 24.28
CA LYS A 114 10.67 -0.66 24.64
C LYS A 114 9.51 -0.04 25.43
N LYS A 115 9.75 0.24 26.71
CA LYS A 115 8.78 0.85 27.63
C LYS A 115 8.74 2.38 27.49
N ILE A 116 7.54 2.95 27.37
CA ILE A 116 7.23 4.38 27.22
C ILE A 116 6.25 4.77 28.34
N GLY A 117 6.64 5.75 29.16
CA GLY A 117 5.85 6.24 30.29
C GLY A 117 6.74 6.71 31.45
N SER A 118 6.19 6.91 32.66
CA SER A 118 4.77 6.75 32.96
C SER A 118 3.91 7.82 32.27
N LEU A 119 2.76 7.41 31.73
CA LEU A 119 1.77 8.30 31.14
C LEU A 119 0.86 8.94 32.21
N THR A 120 0.80 8.37 33.41
CA THR A 120 0.03 8.82 34.58
C THR A 120 0.95 9.00 35.78
N GLY A 121 0.49 9.72 36.81
CA GLY A 121 1.22 9.81 38.09
C GLY A 121 0.32 9.73 39.32
N ASP A 122 -0.98 9.49 39.13
CA ASP A 122 -1.98 9.45 40.20
C ASP A 122 -3.08 8.43 39.87
N VAL A 123 -3.57 7.74 40.91
CA VAL A 123 -4.56 6.65 40.83
C VAL A 123 -5.97 7.07 40.44
N THR A 124 -6.23 8.37 40.28
CA THR A 124 -7.50 8.91 39.79
C THR A 124 -7.40 9.35 38.33
N GLN A 125 -6.20 9.37 37.76
CA GLN A 125 -5.95 9.86 36.42
C GLN A 125 -6.04 8.74 35.38
N ARG A 126 -6.69 9.08 34.27
CA ARG A 126 -6.73 8.28 33.05
C ARG A 126 -5.99 9.04 31.96
N SER A 127 -5.01 8.39 31.34
CA SER A 127 -4.25 8.97 30.25
C SER A 127 -4.77 8.51 28.91
N PHE A 128 -4.97 9.48 28.03
CA PHE A 128 -5.20 9.23 26.61
C PHE A 128 -3.86 9.00 25.92
N PHE A 129 -3.81 8.05 24.98
CA PHE A 129 -2.63 7.81 24.17
C PHE A 129 -3.00 7.54 22.72
N TYR A 130 -2.04 7.87 21.84
CA TYR A 130 -2.00 7.36 20.49
C TYR A 130 -0.55 7.09 20.09
N PHE A 131 -0.35 6.08 19.25
CA PHE A 131 0.97 5.76 18.71
C PHE A 131 0.83 4.98 17.40
N ASN A 132 1.77 5.20 16.50
CA ASN A 132 1.85 4.46 15.24
C ASN A 132 2.56 3.12 15.48
N ILE A 133 2.16 2.11 14.73
CA ILE A 133 2.75 0.77 14.75
C ILE A 133 2.95 0.26 13.33
N SER A 134 3.95 -0.60 13.18
CA SER A 134 4.21 -1.34 11.96
C SER A 134 3.75 -2.78 12.08
N GLU A 135 3.41 -3.41 10.95
CA GLU A 135 3.20 -4.85 10.90
C GLU A 135 4.39 -5.60 11.51
N GLY A 136 4.09 -6.55 12.40
CA GLY A 136 5.09 -7.33 13.15
C GLY A 136 5.44 -6.76 14.53
N ASP A 137 5.07 -5.51 14.85
CA ASP A 137 5.28 -4.96 16.19
C ASP A 137 4.49 -5.75 17.25
N ARG A 138 5.08 -5.86 18.45
CA ARG A 138 4.47 -6.47 19.64
C ARG A 138 4.13 -5.40 20.67
N ILE A 139 2.84 -5.27 20.96
CA ILE A 139 2.29 -4.19 21.80
C ILE A 139 1.84 -4.77 23.15
N THR A 140 2.30 -4.17 24.24
CA THR A 140 1.73 -4.37 25.59
C THR A 140 1.34 -3.02 26.18
N ILE A 141 0.15 -2.93 26.76
CA ILE A 141 -0.31 -1.78 27.52
C ILE A 141 -0.37 -2.22 28.99
N ASP A 142 0.64 -1.82 29.74
CA ASP A 142 0.84 -2.14 31.15
C ASP A 142 0.15 -1.05 31.99
N ALA A 143 -1.14 -1.26 32.20
CA ALA A 143 -2.05 -0.33 32.88
C ALA A 143 -3.34 -1.02 33.37
N ASP A 144 -4.08 -0.36 34.26
CA ASP A 144 -5.44 -0.76 34.65
C ASP A 144 -6.48 -0.16 33.68
N ASP A 145 -7.66 -0.78 33.59
CA ASP A 145 -8.83 -0.28 32.86
C ASP A 145 -8.53 0.31 31.46
N VAL A 146 -7.81 -0.48 30.67
CA VAL A 146 -7.38 -0.07 29.33
C VAL A 146 -8.52 -0.22 28.32
N HIS A 147 -8.66 0.74 27.42
CA HIS A 147 -9.39 0.55 26.17
C HIS A 147 -8.52 1.05 25.03
N ALA A 148 -8.31 0.22 24.01
CA ALA A 148 -7.46 0.57 22.88
C ALA A 148 -8.07 0.03 21.60
N THR A 149 -8.12 0.90 20.60
CA THR A 149 -8.62 0.61 19.26
C THR A 149 -7.46 0.76 18.28
N PHE A 150 -7.23 -0.28 17.49
CA PHE A 150 -6.34 -0.27 16.35
C PHE A 150 -7.10 0.21 15.11
N VAL A 151 -6.51 1.14 14.37
CA VAL A 151 -7.02 1.62 13.10
C VAL A 151 -5.92 1.42 12.04
N PRO A 152 -6.10 0.50 11.08
CA PRO A 152 -5.10 0.27 10.05
C PRO A 152 -5.02 1.46 9.09
N TYR A 153 -3.87 1.62 8.42
CA TYR A 153 -3.77 2.50 7.28
C TYR A 153 -4.35 1.86 6.01
N TYR A 154 -4.63 2.66 4.98
CA TYR A 154 -5.00 2.12 3.68
C TYR A 154 -3.79 1.51 2.96
N GLY A 155 -3.97 0.32 2.38
CA GLY A 155 -3.01 -0.27 1.45
C GLY A 155 -1.81 -0.98 2.08
N SER A 156 -1.91 -1.32 3.37
CA SER A 156 -1.03 -2.28 4.05
C SER A 156 -1.45 -3.72 3.80
#